data_AF-A0A4R7CTJ0-F1
#
_entry.id   AF-A0A4R7CTJ0-F1
#
_cell.length_a   1.000
_cell.length_b   1.000
_cell.length_c   1.000
_cell.angle_alpha   90.00
_cell.angle_beta   90.00
_cell.angle_gamma   90.00
#
_symmetry.space_group_name_H-M   'P 1'
#
loop_
_entity.id
_entity.type
_entity.pdbx_description
1 polymer ?
#
loop_
_entity_poly.entity_id
_entity_poly.type
_entity_poly.pdbx_seq_one_letter_code
_entity_poly.pdbx_strand_id
1 'polypeptide(L)'
;MFLSIFLPLLHLSIAAFAQHNVSTLPSPKAQGQDVFVSNPDGVLSLAAENELNALASTIERKSGTEYAIVVVNDFEGYDVFEFALQLFNTWGIGKSNANSGLLLFVAKDRREYRFVSGYGLEGIFPDVYLHRIGEKELVPNFRNGDYDGGVLAASKVIEQALQADDVQAELAGMMPEARPFVSLRNNSFLSAVFVLFLYIGLYFWVHRLGKKYRGKEKDKKTKGCSGWFVYVLLSIPAAGFTMLFVLLFSGVFSGGGNVFFSASVVPYMLALCASYVLLFKLYEVRTGIKTSFLDEENKLNALKQFQRAAIVPYLFSPLMLFSFFALLRKYQRTTVRFAPPDDSGNWERQNRDTVDSKTIKGYLKAGQLKEESLGTKVYEIWIHRLTKESRVLGWDGKSTHSVCPACGFKTYTLRATKTLKAATYSRSGSRQVFNTCAHCKHTEDLGTEVIPKKVRSSSSSGGSSFGGGGSSSGGGGSFGGGSSGGGGAGGRW
;
A
#
# COMPACT_ATOMS: atom_id res chain seq x y z
N MET A 1 -55.18 53.92 -28.48
CA MET A 1 -55.19 54.51 -27.13
C MET A 1 -55.79 53.49 -26.17
N PHE A 2 -55.00 53.10 -25.16
CA PHE A 2 -55.40 52.43 -23.92
C PHE A 2 -56.18 51.11 -23.99
N LEU A 3 -55.47 49.97 -24.04
CA LEU A 3 -55.72 48.82 -23.15
C LEU A 3 -54.59 47.76 -23.29
N SER A 4 -53.41 48.00 -22.72
CA SER A 4 -52.34 47.00 -22.61
C SER A 4 -51.50 47.21 -21.35
N ILE A 5 -52.17 47.55 -20.23
CA ILE A 5 -51.53 47.73 -18.92
C ILE A 5 -52.41 47.00 -17.92
N PHE A 6 -52.19 45.70 -17.70
CA PHE A 6 -52.57 44.97 -16.48
C PHE A 6 -52.07 43.52 -16.59
N LEU A 7 -50.75 43.33 -16.47
CA LEU A 7 -50.15 42.09 -15.93
C LEU A 7 -48.64 42.32 -15.65
N PRO A 8 -48.28 43.01 -14.56
CA PRO A 8 -47.21 42.47 -13.74
C PRO A 8 -47.44 42.83 -12.27
N LEU A 9 -48.08 41.95 -11.50
CA LEU A 9 -48.12 42.06 -10.02
C LEU A 9 -48.53 40.72 -9.41
N LEU A 10 -47.76 39.66 -9.69
CA LEU A 10 -47.78 38.46 -8.86
C LEU A 10 -46.46 37.67 -8.94
N HIS A 11 -45.33 38.37 -8.76
CA HIS A 11 -44.17 37.73 -8.16
C HIS A 11 -44.12 38.18 -6.69
N LEU A 12 -45.08 37.68 -5.92
CA LEU A 12 -44.92 37.62 -4.47
C LEU A 12 -43.83 36.59 -4.23
N SER A 13 -42.63 37.07 -3.90
CA SER A 13 -41.53 36.24 -3.44
C SER A 13 -42.01 35.43 -2.24
N ILE A 14 -42.38 34.17 -2.48
CA ILE A 14 -42.50 33.18 -1.41
C ILE A 14 -41.05 32.96 -0.96
N ALA A 15 -40.64 33.67 0.09
CA ALA A 15 -39.52 33.21 0.90
C ALA A 15 -39.96 31.87 1.50
N ALA A 16 -39.60 30.78 0.84
CA ALA A 16 -39.68 29.48 1.45
C ALA A 16 -38.76 29.54 2.68
N PHE A 17 -39.33 29.50 3.88
CA PHE A 17 -38.58 29.30 5.11
C PHE A 17 -37.89 27.95 4.98
N ALA A 18 -36.60 27.96 4.66
CA ALA A 18 -35.82 26.75 4.48
C ALA A 18 -35.56 26.13 5.86
N GLN A 19 -36.12 24.96 6.10
CA GLN A 19 -35.78 24.15 7.28
C GLN A 19 -34.45 23.45 7.02
N HIS A 20 -33.54 23.48 8.01
CA HIS A 20 -32.26 22.78 7.90
C HIS A 20 -32.38 21.30 8.26
N ASN A 21 -31.84 20.42 7.42
CA ASN A 21 -31.61 19.01 7.75
C ASN A 21 -30.18 18.82 8.28
N VAL A 22 -29.96 17.81 9.13
CA VAL A 22 -28.64 17.40 9.65
C VAL A 22 -27.61 17.21 8.54
N SER A 23 -28.00 16.67 7.38
CA SER A 23 -27.06 16.44 6.26
C SER A 23 -26.72 17.70 5.45
N THR A 24 -27.56 18.73 5.50
CA THR A 24 -27.40 19.97 4.71
C THR A 24 -26.88 21.12 5.54
N LEU A 25 -27.00 21.04 6.88
CA LEU A 25 -26.48 22.03 7.80
C LEU A 25 -24.95 22.14 7.65
N PRO A 26 -24.39 23.33 7.37
CA PRO A 26 -22.95 23.46 7.15
C PRO A 26 -22.19 23.24 8.45
N SER A 27 -21.32 22.21 8.47
CA SER A 27 -20.39 22.00 9.57
C SER A 27 -19.38 23.14 9.64
N PRO A 28 -19.15 23.75 10.82
CA PRO A 28 -18.23 24.87 10.96
C PRO A 28 -16.80 24.47 10.58
N LYS A 29 -16.44 23.19 10.80
CA LYS A 29 -15.12 22.65 10.47
C LYS A 29 -14.83 22.64 8.97
N ALA A 30 -15.84 22.70 8.10
CA ALA A 30 -15.62 22.85 6.66
C ALA A 30 -14.87 24.14 6.30
N GLN A 31 -14.93 25.17 7.16
CA GLN A 31 -14.29 26.47 6.94
C GLN A 31 -12.88 26.55 7.52
N GLY A 32 -12.51 25.64 8.42
CA GLY A 32 -11.18 25.58 9.04
C GLY A 32 -11.18 24.79 10.37
N GLN A 33 -9.99 24.38 10.81
CA GLN A 33 -9.83 23.61 12.05
C GLN A 33 -10.16 24.40 13.31
N ASP A 34 -10.01 25.73 13.31
CA ASP A 34 -10.27 26.58 14.48
C ASP A 34 -11.70 27.16 14.51
N VAL A 35 -12.59 26.71 13.61
CA VAL A 35 -13.98 27.18 13.51
C VAL A 35 -14.93 26.20 14.20
N PHE A 36 -15.87 26.71 15.00
CA PHE A 36 -16.77 25.94 15.85
C PHE A 36 -18.22 26.43 15.82
N VAL A 37 -18.48 27.63 15.27
CA VAL A 37 -19.81 28.23 15.18
C VAL A 37 -20.39 28.01 13.78
N SER A 38 -21.60 27.47 13.71
CA SER A 38 -22.41 27.39 12.49
C SER A 38 -23.60 28.33 12.60
N ASN A 39 -23.62 29.37 11.75
CA ASN A 39 -24.62 30.44 11.74
C ASN A 39 -25.13 30.70 10.31
N PRO A 40 -25.72 29.70 9.63
CA PRO A 40 -26.09 29.80 8.20
C PRO A 40 -27.16 30.87 7.93
N ASP A 41 -28.01 31.15 8.91
CA ASP A 41 -29.15 32.06 8.78
C ASP A 41 -28.85 33.49 9.23
N GLY A 42 -27.62 33.77 9.68
CA GLY A 42 -27.20 35.09 10.16
C GLY A 42 -27.98 35.55 11.40
N VAL A 43 -28.37 34.61 12.27
CA VAL A 43 -29.04 34.92 13.55
C VAL A 43 -28.08 35.63 14.49
N LEU A 44 -26.82 35.18 14.51
CA LEU A 44 -25.75 35.84 15.24
C LEU A 44 -25.08 36.91 14.38
N SER A 45 -24.65 38.01 14.98
CA SER A 45 -23.79 38.97 14.28
C SER A 45 -22.40 38.40 14.00
N LEU A 46 -21.75 38.91 12.95
CA LEU A 46 -20.39 38.52 12.61
C LEU A 46 -19.39 38.79 13.76
N ALA A 47 -19.64 39.82 14.56
CA ALA A 47 -18.81 40.12 15.73
C ALA A 47 -18.95 39.02 16.80
N ALA A 48 -20.19 38.63 17.11
CA ALA A 48 -20.46 37.55 18.07
C ALA A 48 -19.92 36.20 17.58
N GLU A 49 -20.08 35.88 16.29
CA GLU A 49 -19.54 34.65 15.69
C GLU A 49 -18.01 34.56 15.83
N ASN A 50 -17.29 35.65 15.59
CA ASN A 50 -15.84 35.69 15.76
C ASN A 50 -15.41 35.53 17.23
N GLU A 51 -16.11 36.17 18.16
CA GLU A 51 -15.82 36.05 19.59
C GLU A 51 -16.10 34.63 20.10
N LEU A 52 -17.22 34.02 19.68
CA LEU A 52 -17.58 32.65 20.03
C LEU A 52 -16.60 31.62 19.46
N ASN A 53 -16.17 31.79 18.21
CA ASN A 53 -15.12 30.95 17.63
C ASN A 53 -13.82 31.05 18.44
N ALA A 54 -13.37 32.27 18.78
CA ALA A 54 -12.15 32.46 19.58
C ALA A 54 -12.24 31.84 20.99
N LEU A 55 -13.42 31.92 21.61
CA LEU A 55 -13.71 31.30 22.91
C LEU A 55 -13.68 29.77 22.79
N ALA A 56 -14.36 29.20 21.79
CA ALA A 56 -14.37 27.76 21.54
C ALA A 56 -12.96 27.21 21.24
N SER A 57 -12.15 27.92 20.44
CA SER A 57 -10.74 27.55 20.22
C SER A 57 -9.92 27.61 21.51
N THR A 58 -10.23 28.54 22.41
CA THR A 58 -9.55 28.65 23.71
C THR A 58 -9.93 27.51 24.64
N ILE A 59 -11.22 27.13 24.67
CA ILE A 59 -11.70 25.95 25.36
C ILE A 59 -10.98 24.70 24.87
N GLU A 60 -10.90 24.49 23.54
CA GLU A 60 -10.24 23.32 22.98
C GLU A 60 -8.74 23.29 23.35
N ARG A 61 -8.03 24.41 23.20
CA ARG A 61 -6.59 24.47 23.51
C ARG A 61 -6.29 24.22 24.99
N LYS A 62 -7.13 24.71 25.90
CA LYS A 62 -6.88 24.61 27.35
C LYS A 62 -7.39 23.30 27.96
N SER A 63 -8.53 22.79 27.50
CA SER A 63 -9.20 21.65 28.13
C SER A 63 -9.27 20.40 27.23
N GLY A 64 -8.96 20.51 25.94
CA GLY A 64 -9.18 19.42 24.97
C GLY A 64 -10.66 19.15 24.65
N THR A 65 -11.57 20.01 25.13
CA THR A 65 -13.02 19.93 24.85
C THR A 65 -13.35 20.62 23.54
N GLU A 66 -14.09 19.94 22.66
CA GLU A 66 -14.62 20.55 21.44
C GLU A 66 -16.03 21.08 21.73
N TYR A 67 -16.16 22.41 21.78
CA TYR A 67 -17.45 23.08 22.00
C TYR A 67 -17.97 23.66 20.69
N ALA A 68 -19.02 23.05 20.13
CA ALA A 68 -19.68 23.49 18.91
C ALA A 68 -20.94 24.29 19.22
N ILE A 69 -21.19 25.34 18.44
CA ILE A 69 -22.36 26.22 18.60
C ILE A 69 -23.07 26.28 17.26
N VAL A 70 -24.37 26.03 17.27
CA VAL A 70 -25.19 26.01 16.06
C VAL A 70 -26.44 26.83 16.30
N VAL A 71 -26.64 27.86 15.48
CA VAL A 71 -27.79 28.75 15.57
C VAL A 71 -28.48 28.84 14.20
N VAL A 72 -29.75 28.47 14.17
CA VAL A 72 -30.59 28.45 12.97
C VAL A 72 -31.95 29.11 13.25
N ASN A 73 -32.65 29.52 12.19
CA ASN A 73 -34.04 29.93 12.26
C ASN A 73 -34.93 28.71 12.57
N ASP A 74 -34.87 27.66 11.74
CA ASP A 74 -35.69 26.45 11.88
C ASP A 74 -34.95 25.18 11.37
N PHE A 75 -35.44 24.00 11.75
CA PHE A 75 -34.89 22.70 11.37
C PHE A 75 -35.98 21.70 10.95
N GLU A 76 -35.61 20.63 10.24
CA GLU A 76 -36.53 19.56 9.86
C GLU A 76 -36.77 18.58 11.01
N GLY A 77 -38.02 18.15 11.20
CA GLY A 77 -38.43 17.22 12.25
C GLY A 77 -39.18 17.88 13.40
N TYR A 78 -39.57 17.11 14.41
CA TYR A 78 -40.43 17.58 15.50
C TYR A 78 -39.67 17.85 16.82
N ASP A 79 -38.65 17.05 17.14
CA ASP A 79 -37.94 17.14 18.41
C ASP A 79 -36.53 17.75 18.25
N VAL A 80 -36.30 18.87 18.93
CA VAL A 80 -35.00 19.55 19.00
C VAL A 80 -33.90 18.67 19.60
N PHE A 81 -34.26 17.77 20.52
CA PHE A 81 -33.29 16.89 21.14
C PHE A 81 -32.80 15.82 20.18
N GLU A 82 -33.71 15.11 19.50
CA GLU A 82 -33.33 14.11 18.50
C GLU A 82 -32.49 14.74 17.39
N PHE A 83 -32.88 15.93 16.92
CA PHE A 83 -32.12 16.67 15.91
C PHE A 83 -30.70 17.01 16.41
N ALA A 84 -30.57 17.61 17.59
CA ALA A 84 -29.27 18.01 18.13
C ALA A 84 -28.37 16.80 18.44
N LEU A 85 -28.95 15.69 18.92
CA LEU A 85 -28.21 14.45 19.17
C LEU A 85 -27.73 13.80 17.86
N GLN A 86 -28.58 13.74 16.85
CA GLN A 86 -28.21 13.24 15.53
C GLN A 86 -27.12 14.11 14.92
N LEU A 87 -27.23 15.43 15.06
CA LEU A 87 -26.22 16.38 14.60
C LEU A 87 -24.87 16.15 15.30
N PHE A 88 -24.89 16.03 16.63
CA PHE A 88 -23.70 15.76 17.45
C PHE A 88 -22.96 14.52 16.97
N ASN A 89 -23.68 13.41 16.81
CA ASN A 89 -23.09 12.13 16.41
C ASN A 89 -22.67 12.13 14.93
N THR A 90 -23.41 12.80 14.05
CA THR A 90 -23.08 12.90 12.62
C THR A 90 -21.81 13.72 12.41
N TRP A 91 -21.66 14.82 13.16
CA TRP A 91 -20.46 15.64 13.09
C TRP A 91 -19.30 15.04 13.88
N GLY A 92 -19.57 14.12 14.81
CA GLY A 92 -18.54 13.49 15.65
C GLY A 92 -17.91 14.49 16.62
N ILE A 93 -18.72 15.33 17.25
CA ILE A 93 -18.25 16.43 18.12
C ILE A 93 -17.55 15.85 19.36
N GLY A 94 -16.30 16.26 19.61
CA GLY A 94 -15.46 15.76 20.69
C GLY A 94 -14.34 14.83 20.21
N LYS A 95 -13.35 14.52 21.06
CA LYS A 95 -12.27 13.57 20.71
C LYS A 95 -12.75 12.12 20.88
N SER A 96 -12.50 11.25 19.90
CA SER A 96 -12.99 9.85 19.87
C SER A 96 -12.64 9.02 21.10
N ASN A 97 -11.51 9.30 21.76
CA ASN A 97 -11.04 8.53 22.91
C ASN A 97 -11.51 9.09 24.26
N ALA A 98 -11.93 10.36 24.29
CA ALA A 98 -12.32 11.05 25.52
C ALA A 98 -13.82 11.39 25.55
N ASN A 99 -14.50 11.40 24.39
CA ASN A 99 -15.87 11.89 24.24
C ASN A 99 -16.07 13.29 24.85
N SER A 100 -15.05 14.15 24.71
CA SER A 100 -14.99 15.52 25.25
C SER A 100 -15.71 16.54 24.36
N GLY A 101 -16.91 16.21 23.88
CA GLY A 101 -17.69 17.08 22.99
C GLY A 101 -18.84 17.77 23.72
N LEU A 102 -19.08 19.05 23.40
CA LEU A 102 -20.24 19.79 23.86
C LEU A 102 -20.87 20.52 22.67
N LEU A 103 -22.20 20.43 22.53
CA LEU A 103 -22.96 21.16 21.51
C LEU A 103 -23.98 22.06 22.18
N LEU A 104 -24.07 23.31 21.74
CA LEU A 104 -25.23 24.18 21.94
C LEU A 104 -25.95 24.35 20.60
N PHE A 105 -27.18 23.86 20.52
CA PHE A 105 -28.07 24.03 19.37
C PHE A 105 -29.21 25.00 19.72
N VAL A 106 -29.47 25.99 18.86
CA VAL A 106 -30.52 27.00 19.04
C VAL A 106 -31.36 27.11 17.78
N ALA A 107 -32.67 26.96 17.93
CA ALA A 107 -33.68 27.14 16.87
C ALA A 107 -34.56 28.35 17.21
N LYS A 108 -34.28 29.48 16.54
CA LYS A 108 -34.87 30.78 16.86
C LYS A 108 -36.39 30.82 16.67
N ASP A 109 -36.90 30.34 15.54
CA ASP A 109 -38.32 30.43 15.20
C ASP A 109 -39.18 29.49 16.06
N ARG A 110 -38.58 28.37 16.52
CA ARG A 110 -39.21 27.44 17.49
C ARG A 110 -39.09 27.88 18.95
N ARG A 111 -38.25 28.89 19.21
CA ARG A 111 -37.87 29.36 20.55
C ARG A 111 -37.37 28.24 21.45
N GLU A 112 -36.49 27.41 20.90
CA GLU A 112 -35.97 26.21 21.57
C GLU A 112 -34.44 26.20 21.52
N TYR A 113 -33.81 25.79 22.62
CA TYR A 113 -32.38 25.50 22.68
C TYR A 113 -32.14 24.12 23.29
N ARG A 114 -31.00 23.52 22.94
CA ARG A 114 -30.56 22.24 23.46
C ARG A 114 -29.04 22.20 23.61
N PHE A 115 -28.59 21.81 24.79
CA PHE A 115 -27.23 21.34 25.00
C PHE A 115 -27.17 19.82 24.84
N VAL A 116 -26.09 19.33 24.23
CA VAL A 116 -25.76 17.90 24.18
C VAL A 116 -24.31 17.75 24.64
N SER A 117 -24.10 17.02 25.73
CA SER A 117 -22.77 16.68 26.23
C SER A 117 -22.40 15.26 25.80
N GLY A 118 -21.13 15.05 25.45
CA GLY A 118 -20.55 13.73 25.28
C GLY A 118 -20.30 13.07 26.62
N TYR A 119 -20.18 11.74 26.63
CA TYR A 119 -20.00 10.95 27.86
C TYR A 119 -18.84 11.41 28.75
N GLY A 120 -17.77 11.94 28.14
CA GLY A 120 -16.59 12.42 28.89
C GLY A 120 -16.82 13.73 29.64
N LEU A 121 -17.91 14.44 29.38
CA LEU A 121 -18.25 15.70 30.02
C LEU A 121 -19.45 15.60 30.96
N GLU A 122 -20.12 14.44 31.08
CA GLU A 122 -21.32 14.31 31.95
C GLU A 122 -21.03 14.58 33.43
N GLY A 123 -19.81 14.30 33.90
CA GLY A 123 -19.39 14.62 35.28
C GLY A 123 -19.24 16.12 35.54
N ILE A 124 -18.81 16.88 34.53
CA ILE A 124 -18.53 18.33 34.61
C ILE A 124 -19.78 19.14 34.24
N PHE A 125 -20.47 18.71 33.19
CA PHE A 125 -21.67 19.32 32.63
C PHE A 125 -22.84 18.33 32.67
N PRO A 126 -23.35 17.99 33.87
CA PRO A 126 -24.59 17.23 33.99
C PRO A 126 -25.77 18.07 33.49
N ASP A 127 -26.83 17.41 33.02
CA ASP A 127 -28.00 18.06 32.41
C ASP A 127 -28.60 19.18 33.27
N VAL A 128 -28.68 18.98 34.58
CA VAL A 128 -29.21 19.99 35.52
C VAL A 128 -28.36 21.27 35.51
N TYR A 129 -27.06 21.15 35.35
CA TYR A 129 -26.15 22.29 35.31
C TYR A 129 -26.26 23.03 33.97
N LEU A 130 -26.25 22.32 32.85
CA LEU A 130 -26.45 22.90 31.52
C LEU A 130 -27.83 23.57 31.38
N HIS A 131 -28.88 22.96 31.96
CA HIS A 131 -30.21 23.56 32.00
C HIS A 131 -30.21 24.89 32.75
N ARG A 132 -29.52 24.94 33.90
CA ARG A 132 -29.37 26.17 34.70
C ARG A 132 -28.62 27.27 33.95
N ILE A 133 -27.59 26.93 33.17
CA ILE A 133 -26.89 27.90 32.31
C ILE A 133 -27.87 28.47 31.29
N GLY A 134 -28.64 27.61 30.62
CA GLY A 134 -29.63 28.06 29.64
C GLY A 134 -30.71 28.97 30.23
N GLU A 135 -31.27 28.62 31.39
CA GLU A 135 -32.30 29.43 32.07
C GLU A 135 -31.78 30.78 32.57
N LYS A 136 -30.50 30.87 32.93
CA LYS A 136 -29.89 32.11 33.43
C LYS A 136 -29.34 33.01 32.34
N GLU A 137 -28.68 32.43 31.34
CA GLU A 137 -27.92 33.17 30.34
C GLU A 137 -28.63 33.24 28.99
N LEU A 138 -29.30 32.16 28.54
CA LEU A 138 -29.96 32.15 27.23
C LEU A 138 -31.37 32.77 27.32
N VAL A 139 -32.24 32.23 28.16
CA VAL A 139 -33.67 32.57 28.18
C VAL A 139 -33.95 34.07 28.37
N PRO A 140 -33.33 34.79 29.33
CA PRO A 140 -33.60 36.22 29.53
C PRO A 140 -33.15 37.07 28.34
N ASN A 141 -31.99 36.78 27.76
CA ASN A 141 -31.43 37.51 26.62
C ASN A 141 -32.26 37.25 25.35
N PHE A 142 -32.64 35.99 25.10
CA PHE A 142 -33.46 35.62 23.95
C PHE A 142 -34.87 36.23 24.00
N ARG A 143 -35.46 36.38 25.20
CA ARG A 143 -36.73 37.12 25.38
C ARG A 143 -36.62 38.60 24.99
N ASN A 144 -35.45 39.19 25.16
CA ASN A 144 -35.15 40.56 24.74
C ASN A 144 -34.71 40.67 23.28
N GLY A 145 -34.65 39.55 22.55
CA GLY A 145 -34.15 39.49 21.17
C GLY A 145 -32.63 39.55 21.04
N ASP A 146 -31.89 39.51 22.15
CA ASP A 146 -30.43 39.55 22.18
C ASP A 146 -29.85 38.13 22.11
N TYR A 147 -29.81 37.56 20.90
CA TYR A 147 -29.27 36.22 20.67
C TYR A 147 -27.74 36.18 20.85
N ASP A 148 -27.06 37.23 20.40
CA ASP A 148 -25.61 37.39 20.54
C ASP A 148 -25.19 37.35 22.01
N GLY A 149 -25.78 38.24 22.82
CA GLY A 149 -25.49 38.36 24.25
C GLY A 149 -25.78 37.07 25.01
N GLY A 150 -26.89 36.41 24.71
CA GLY A 150 -27.27 35.15 25.34
C GLY A 150 -26.25 34.03 25.08
N VAL A 151 -25.92 33.77 23.81
CA VAL A 151 -24.99 32.69 23.44
C VAL A 151 -23.57 32.98 23.96
N LEU A 152 -23.13 34.25 23.91
CA LEU A 152 -21.84 34.67 24.46
C LEU A 152 -21.77 34.48 25.98
N ALA A 153 -22.80 34.89 26.71
CA ALA A 153 -22.85 34.76 28.17
C ALA A 153 -22.81 33.29 28.60
N ALA A 154 -23.64 32.43 27.98
CA ALA A 154 -23.64 30.99 28.24
C ALA A 154 -22.26 30.36 27.95
N SER A 155 -21.64 30.75 26.83
CA SER A 155 -20.32 30.22 26.43
C SER A 155 -19.20 30.65 27.38
N LYS A 156 -19.25 31.87 27.94
CA LYS A 156 -18.31 32.34 28.97
C LYS A 156 -18.43 31.55 30.27
N VAL A 157 -19.66 31.18 30.67
CA VAL A 157 -19.88 30.32 31.85
C VAL A 157 -19.29 28.92 31.61
N ILE A 158 -19.47 28.35 30.41
CA ILE A 158 -18.88 27.06 30.03
C ILE A 158 -17.35 27.12 30.06
N GLU A 159 -16.75 28.19 29.50
CA GLU A 159 -15.31 28.39 29.55
C GLU A 159 -14.79 28.44 31.00
N GLN A 160 -15.45 29.20 31.86
CA GLN A 160 -15.07 29.33 33.28
C GLN A 160 -15.18 28.00 34.02
N ALA A 161 -16.26 27.24 33.80
CA ALA A 161 -16.45 25.92 34.40
C ALA A 161 -15.34 24.94 34.00
N LEU A 162 -14.91 24.98 32.73
CA LEU A 162 -13.80 24.14 32.26
C LEU A 162 -12.44 24.62 32.76
N GLN A 163 -12.26 25.90 33.08
CA GLN A 163 -10.98 26.44 33.57
C GLN A 163 -10.77 26.29 35.08
N ALA A 164 -11.73 25.73 35.82
CA ALA A 164 -11.57 25.46 37.25
C ALA A 164 -10.50 24.37 37.48
N ASP A 165 -9.61 24.59 38.46
CA ASP A 165 -8.42 23.74 38.69
C ASP A 165 -8.76 22.27 39.02
N ASP A 166 -9.87 22.04 39.71
CA ASP A 166 -10.42 20.73 40.05
C ASP A 166 -10.94 19.99 38.81
N VAL A 167 -11.67 20.70 37.95
CA VAL A 167 -12.19 20.19 36.67
C VAL A 167 -11.03 19.86 35.71
N GLN A 168 -10.00 20.70 35.66
CA GLN A 168 -8.81 20.43 34.83
C GLN A 168 -8.05 19.19 35.30
N ALA A 169 -7.94 18.96 36.61
CA ALA A 169 -7.32 17.76 37.14
C ALA A 169 -8.11 16.48 36.82
N GLU A 170 -9.44 16.54 36.92
CA GLU A 170 -10.32 15.43 36.57
C GLU A 170 -10.28 15.14 35.06
N LEU A 171 -10.35 16.18 34.22
CA LEU A 171 -10.31 16.06 32.77
C LEU A 171 -8.94 15.53 32.28
N ALA A 172 -7.83 15.99 32.88
CA ALA A 172 -6.49 15.46 32.61
C ALA A 172 -6.35 13.98 33.02
N GLY A 173 -7.04 13.53 34.06
CA GLY A 173 -7.09 12.11 34.46
C GLY A 173 -7.95 11.23 33.53
N MET A 174 -8.95 11.81 32.87
CA MET A 174 -9.81 11.13 31.89
C MET A 174 -9.19 11.07 30.48
N MET A 175 -8.22 11.93 30.17
CA MET A 175 -7.41 11.81 28.96
C MET A 175 -6.46 10.62 29.10
N PRO A 176 -6.51 9.61 28.21
CA PRO A 176 -5.55 8.52 28.28
C PRO A 176 -4.15 9.08 28.04
N GLU A 177 -3.24 8.94 29.02
CA GLU A 177 -1.82 9.22 28.81
C GLU A 177 -1.38 8.59 27.49
N ALA A 178 -0.80 9.39 26.60
CA ALA A 178 -0.24 8.92 25.35
C ALA A 178 0.82 7.86 25.66
N ARG A 179 0.43 6.57 25.61
CA ARG A 179 1.31 5.48 25.98
C ARG A 179 2.54 5.55 25.09
N PRO A 180 3.76 5.72 25.64
CA PRO A 180 4.95 5.81 24.81
C PRO A 180 5.07 4.54 23.97
N PHE A 181 5.42 4.71 22.69
CA PHE A 181 5.52 3.60 21.74
C PHE A 181 6.49 2.53 22.24
N VAL A 182 7.63 2.95 22.79
CA VAL A 182 8.64 2.06 23.38
C VAL A 182 8.24 1.70 24.82
N SER A 183 7.33 0.74 24.97
CA SER A 183 6.91 0.22 26.27
C SER A 183 6.62 -1.28 26.18
N LEU A 184 7.10 -2.06 27.17
CA LEU A 184 6.80 -3.49 27.32
C LEU A 184 5.31 -3.77 27.56
N ARG A 185 4.52 -2.75 27.95
CA ARG A 185 3.06 -2.85 28.13
C ARG A 185 2.28 -2.53 26.83
N ASN A 186 2.96 -2.14 25.76
CA ASN A 186 2.35 -1.81 24.47
C ASN A 186 2.35 -3.04 23.56
N ASN A 187 1.17 -3.60 23.28
CA ASN A 187 1.01 -4.78 22.42
C ASN A 187 1.56 -4.56 21.00
N SER A 188 1.49 -3.33 20.46
CA SER A 188 2.00 -3.03 19.12
C SER A 188 3.52 -3.09 19.08
N PHE A 189 4.18 -2.62 20.15
CA PHE A 189 5.63 -2.71 20.31
C PHE A 189 6.09 -4.16 20.48
N LEU A 190 5.42 -4.93 21.35
CA LEU A 190 5.71 -6.36 21.52
C LEU A 190 5.54 -7.14 20.21
N SER A 191 4.48 -6.84 19.45
CA SER A 191 4.23 -7.45 18.14
C SER A 191 5.34 -7.09 17.14
N ALA A 192 5.79 -5.83 17.11
CA ALA A 192 6.87 -5.38 16.24
C ALA A 192 8.20 -6.08 16.55
N VAL A 193 8.53 -6.20 17.84
CA VAL A 193 9.72 -6.92 18.31
C VAL A 193 9.63 -8.41 17.97
N PHE A 194 8.48 -9.04 18.20
CA PHE A 194 8.24 -10.44 17.86
C PHE A 194 8.42 -10.70 16.36
N VAL A 195 7.82 -9.87 15.51
CA VAL A 195 7.97 -9.94 14.05
C VAL A 195 9.44 -9.84 13.66
N LEU A 196 10.19 -8.89 14.23
CA LEU A 196 11.62 -8.73 13.94
C LEU A 196 12.40 -10.00 14.28
N PHE A 197 12.22 -10.56 15.48
CA PHE A 197 12.90 -11.79 15.90
C PHE A 197 12.51 -13.00 15.05
N LEU A 198 11.23 -13.13 14.70
CA LEU A 198 10.73 -14.18 13.82
C LEU A 198 11.44 -14.16 12.47
N TYR A 199 11.51 -13.00 11.81
CA TYR A 199 12.16 -12.88 10.51
C TYR A 199 13.68 -13.06 10.57
N ILE A 200 14.34 -12.61 11.65
CA ILE A 200 15.75 -12.90 11.90
C ILE A 200 15.97 -14.42 12.04
N GLY A 201 15.10 -15.11 12.80
CA GLY A 201 15.13 -16.56 12.94
C GLY A 201 14.97 -17.28 11.60
N LEU A 202 13.98 -16.90 10.79
CA LEU A 202 13.78 -17.42 9.44
C LEU A 202 14.98 -17.17 8.53
N TYR A 203 15.58 -15.97 8.61
CA TYR A 203 16.77 -15.62 7.86
C TYR A 203 17.94 -16.56 8.16
N PHE A 204 18.26 -16.72 9.45
CA PHE A 204 19.36 -17.61 9.88
C PHE A 204 19.06 -19.07 9.56
N TRP A 205 17.80 -19.49 9.66
CA TRP A 205 17.40 -20.82 9.26
C TRP A 205 17.64 -21.06 7.77
N VAL A 206 17.19 -20.16 6.88
CA VAL A 206 17.46 -20.24 5.43
C VAL A 206 18.96 -20.25 5.14
N HIS A 207 19.74 -19.41 5.83
CA HIS A 207 21.19 -19.38 5.69
C HIS A 207 21.83 -20.74 6.06
N ARG A 208 21.40 -21.35 7.17
CA ARG A 208 21.87 -22.67 7.62
C ARG A 208 21.47 -23.78 6.63
N LEU A 209 20.26 -23.75 6.10
CA LEU A 209 19.80 -24.68 5.07
C LEU A 209 20.64 -24.55 3.79
N GLY A 210 20.98 -23.31 3.40
CA GLY A 210 21.85 -23.05 2.26
C GLY A 210 23.22 -23.72 2.40
N LYS A 211 23.86 -23.60 3.56
CA LYS A 211 25.14 -24.30 3.84
C LYS A 211 25.00 -25.83 3.80
N LYS A 212 23.87 -26.37 4.29
CA LYS A 212 23.63 -27.81 4.35
C LYS A 212 23.45 -28.46 2.96
N TYR A 213 22.74 -27.79 2.05
CA TYR A 213 22.37 -28.34 0.74
C TYR A 213 23.25 -27.87 -0.43
N ARG A 214 24.25 -27.03 -0.16
CA ARG A 214 25.25 -26.61 -1.15
C ARG A 214 26.25 -27.75 -1.39
N GLY A 215 26.60 -27.98 -2.65
CA GLY A 215 27.57 -29.00 -3.05
C GLY A 215 28.99 -28.69 -2.55
N LYS A 216 29.82 -29.73 -2.41
CA LYS A 216 31.27 -29.59 -2.14
C LYS A 216 31.91 -28.93 -3.35
N GLU A 217 32.40 -27.72 -3.13
CA GLU A 217 32.55 -26.69 -4.14
C GLU A 217 33.70 -26.92 -5.15
N LYS A 218 33.46 -26.61 -6.44
CA LYS A 218 34.48 -26.13 -7.39
C LYS A 218 34.17 -24.67 -7.69
N ASP A 219 34.40 -23.77 -6.74
CA ASP A 219 34.04 -22.35 -6.92
C ASP A 219 35.00 -21.72 -7.94
N LYS A 220 34.45 -21.29 -9.08
CA LYS A 220 35.05 -20.13 -9.75
C LYS A 220 34.70 -18.93 -8.89
N LYS A 221 35.60 -18.52 -7.99
CA LYS A 221 35.51 -17.26 -7.23
C LYS A 221 35.13 -16.12 -8.17
N THR A 222 33.85 -15.76 -8.21
CA THR A 222 33.45 -14.44 -8.69
C THR A 222 33.81 -13.47 -7.57
N LYS A 223 34.94 -12.78 -7.73
CA LYS A 223 35.36 -11.66 -6.88
C LYS A 223 34.37 -10.51 -7.08
N GLY A 224 33.23 -10.57 -6.40
CA GLY A 224 32.24 -9.51 -6.35
C GLY A 224 31.88 -9.22 -4.91
N CYS A 225 31.53 -7.96 -4.63
CA CYS A 225 31.10 -7.45 -3.33
C CYS A 225 30.17 -8.47 -2.64
N SER A 226 30.44 -8.79 -1.37
CA SER A 226 29.76 -9.86 -0.63
C SER A 226 28.24 -9.80 -0.83
N GLY A 227 27.67 -10.87 -1.40
CA GLY A 227 26.32 -10.87 -1.97
C GLY A 227 25.23 -10.34 -1.04
N TRP A 228 25.35 -10.55 0.28
CA TRP A 228 24.43 -10.00 1.27
C TRP A 228 24.23 -8.48 1.10
N PHE A 229 25.31 -7.70 0.95
CA PHE A 229 25.25 -6.24 1.00
C PHE A 229 24.45 -5.69 -0.19
N VAL A 230 24.70 -6.22 -1.38
CA VAL A 230 23.99 -5.84 -2.61
C VAL A 230 22.49 -6.13 -2.50
N TYR A 231 22.12 -7.28 -1.92
CA TYR A 231 20.72 -7.66 -1.79
C TYR A 231 19.99 -6.84 -0.73
N VAL A 232 20.62 -6.50 0.40
CA VAL A 232 20.01 -5.60 1.39
C VAL A 232 19.81 -4.20 0.79
N LEU A 233 20.79 -3.70 0.04
CA LEU A 233 20.71 -2.40 -0.63
C LEU A 233 19.63 -2.34 -1.72
N LEU A 234 19.33 -3.46 -2.39
CA LEU A 234 18.23 -3.59 -3.35
C LEU A 234 16.87 -3.83 -2.68
N SER A 235 16.84 -4.44 -1.48
CA SER A 235 15.62 -4.72 -0.73
C SER A 235 14.98 -3.46 -0.17
N ILE A 236 15.80 -2.54 0.35
CA ILE A 236 15.33 -1.33 1.04
C ILE A 236 14.55 -0.40 0.09
N PRO A 237 15.01 -0.09 -1.13
CA PRO A 237 14.26 0.72 -2.09
C PRO A 237 12.97 0.03 -2.57
N ALA A 238 12.98 -1.29 -2.76
CA ALA A 238 11.79 -2.04 -3.17
C ALA A 238 10.71 -2.05 -2.07
N ALA A 239 11.12 -2.24 -0.81
CA ALA A 239 10.26 -2.13 0.34
C ALA A 239 9.75 -0.68 0.52
N GLY A 240 10.61 0.32 0.35
CA GLY A 240 10.24 1.73 0.41
C GLY A 240 9.26 2.14 -0.69
N PHE A 241 9.43 1.65 -1.92
CA PHE A 241 8.51 1.90 -3.03
C PHE A 241 7.14 1.25 -2.79
N THR A 242 7.13 0.00 -2.31
CA THR A 242 5.85 -0.68 -1.98
C THR A 242 5.15 -0.04 -0.78
N MET A 243 5.89 0.42 0.22
CA MET A 243 5.38 1.23 1.32
C MET A 243 4.77 2.55 0.82
N LEU A 244 5.50 3.31 0.00
CA LEU A 244 5.01 4.55 -0.59
C LEU A 244 3.75 4.30 -1.43
N PHE A 245 3.73 3.24 -2.22
CA PHE A 245 2.58 2.86 -3.03
C PHE A 245 1.36 2.51 -2.17
N VAL A 246 1.53 1.72 -1.10
CA VAL A 246 0.44 1.38 -0.17
C VAL A 246 -0.09 2.62 0.54
N LEU A 247 0.78 3.55 0.95
CA LEU A 247 0.40 4.81 1.58
C LEU A 247 -0.36 5.72 0.62
N LEU A 248 0.13 5.89 -0.62
CA LEU A 248 -0.52 6.72 -1.64
C LEU A 248 -1.87 6.15 -2.05
N PHE A 249 -1.95 4.84 -2.32
CA PHE A 249 -3.18 4.19 -2.74
C PHE A 249 -4.23 4.24 -1.63
N SER A 250 -3.85 3.96 -0.39
CA SER A 250 -4.81 4.01 0.72
C SER A 250 -5.25 5.42 1.08
N GLY A 251 -4.37 6.42 0.92
CA GLY A 251 -4.72 7.84 1.08
C GLY A 251 -5.73 8.32 0.03
N VAL A 252 -5.59 7.86 -1.21
CA VAL A 252 -6.49 8.22 -2.33
C VAL A 252 -7.85 7.53 -2.22
N PHE A 253 -7.90 6.26 -1.80
CA PHE A 253 -9.14 5.48 -1.81
C PHE A 253 -9.91 5.45 -0.48
N SER A 254 -9.27 5.70 0.67
CA SER A 254 -9.88 5.52 2.00
C SER A 254 -10.07 6.82 2.80
N GLY A 255 -9.63 7.98 2.31
CA GLY A 255 -9.81 9.28 2.98
C GLY A 255 -9.18 9.41 4.39
N GLY A 256 -8.44 8.39 4.84
CA GLY A 256 -8.03 8.17 6.23
C GLY A 256 -6.52 8.18 6.41
N GLY A 257 -5.84 9.26 6.00
CA GLY A 257 -4.38 9.39 6.13
C GLY A 257 -3.85 9.21 7.57
N ASN A 258 -4.68 9.46 8.58
CA ASN A 258 -4.30 9.37 10.00
C ASN A 258 -4.19 7.93 10.54
N VAL A 259 -4.77 6.94 9.86
CA VAL A 259 -4.75 5.53 10.32
C VAL A 259 -3.38 4.89 10.10
N PHE A 260 -2.63 5.34 9.08
CA PHE A 260 -1.35 4.74 8.67
C PHE A 260 -0.17 5.08 9.59
N PHE A 261 -0.22 6.23 10.27
CA PHE A 261 0.79 6.62 11.26
C PHE A 261 0.48 6.11 12.67
N SER A 262 -0.58 5.31 12.82
CA SER A 262 -0.89 4.69 14.12
C SER A 262 0.16 3.65 14.49
N ALA A 263 0.49 3.58 15.78
CA ALA A 263 1.44 2.61 16.34
C ALA A 263 1.09 1.15 16.00
N SER A 264 -0.20 0.87 15.76
CA SER A 264 -0.73 -0.45 15.42
C SER A 264 -0.30 -0.96 14.04
N VAL A 265 0.06 -0.07 13.10
CA VAL A 265 0.45 -0.43 11.73
C VAL A 265 1.93 -0.80 11.62
N VAL A 266 2.76 -0.36 12.57
CA VAL A 266 4.21 -0.60 12.61
C VAL A 266 4.62 -2.08 12.46
N PRO A 267 4.05 -3.06 13.18
CA PRO A 267 4.43 -4.47 13.02
C PRO A 267 4.19 -5.01 11.61
N TYR A 268 3.11 -4.58 10.95
CA TYR A 268 2.78 -5.00 9.59
C TYR A 268 3.76 -4.42 8.57
N MET A 269 4.16 -3.16 8.74
CA MET A 269 5.18 -2.53 7.91
C MET A 269 6.53 -3.22 8.04
N LEU A 270 6.93 -3.56 9.27
CA LEU A 270 8.14 -4.34 9.52
C LEU A 270 8.07 -5.73 8.88
N ALA A 271 6.94 -6.43 8.98
CA ALA A 271 6.74 -7.72 8.35
C ALA A 271 6.86 -7.64 6.82
N LEU A 272 6.28 -6.60 6.20
CA LEU A 272 6.38 -6.37 4.76
C LEU A 272 7.83 -6.15 4.33
N CYS A 273 8.57 -5.24 4.99
CA CYS A 273 9.98 -4.99 4.71
C CYS A 273 10.84 -6.26 4.91
N ALA A 274 10.61 -6.99 6.01
CA ALA A 274 11.34 -8.21 6.32
C ALA A 274 11.05 -9.35 5.34
N SER A 275 9.84 -9.42 4.77
CA SER A 275 9.47 -10.39 3.74
C SER A 275 10.27 -10.22 2.43
N TYR A 276 10.64 -8.98 2.07
CA TYR A 276 11.53 -8.70 0.95
C TYR A 276 12.97 -9.13 1.26
N VAL A 277 13.48 -8.85 2.45
CA VAL A 277 14.81 -9.33 2.85
C VAL A 277 14.88 -10.86 2.79
N LEU A 278 13.82 -11.54 3.26
CA LEU A 278 13.72 -13.00 3.18
C LEU A 278 13.62 -13.51 1.74
N LEU A 279 12.86 -12.84 0.87
CA LEU A 279 12.78 -13.12 -0.58
C LEU A 279 14.18 -13.17 -1.21
N PHE A 280 14.96 -12.10 -1.02
CA PHE A 280 16.30 -12.02 -1.59
C PHE A 280 17.24 -13.07 -0.99
N LYS A 281 17.10 -13.37 0.30
CA LYS A 281 17.91 -14.43 0.92
C LYS A 281 17.60 -15.81 0.33
N LEU A 282 16.32 -16.13 0.11
CA LEU A 282 15.92 -17.35 -0.56
C LEU A 282 16.48 -17.42 -1.99
N TYR A 283 16.52 -16.29 -2.70
CA TYR A 283 17.08 -16.20 -4.04
C TYR A 283 18.59 -16.47 -4.05
N GLU A 284 19.35 -15.81 -3.18
CA GLU A 284 20.80 -15.99 -3.00
C GLU A 284 21.17 -17.44 -2.68
N VAL A 285 20.47 -18.06 -1.72
CA VAL A 285 20.73 -19.46 -1.36
C VAL A 285 20.41 -20.39 -2.54
N ARG A 286 19.30 -20.15 -3.24
CA ARG A 286 18.90 -20.95 -4.39
C ARG A 286 19.88 -20.83 -5.55
N THR A 287 20.41 -19.64 -5.83
CA THR A 287 21.44 -19.45 -6.86
C THR A 287 22.74 -20.12 -6.45
N GLY A 288 23.15 -19.99 -5.18
CA GLY A 288 24.32 -20.69 -4.63
C GLY A 288 24.24 -22.21 -4.76
N ILE A 289 23.08 -22.82 -4.48
CA ILE A 289 22.86 -24.25 -4.69
C ILE A 289 22.92 -24.60 -6.19
N LYS A 290 22.33 -23.76 -7.07
CA LYS A 290 22.38 -24.01 -8.52
C LYS A 290 23.80 -23.99 -9.08
N THR A 291 24.66 -23.11 -8.58
CA THR A 291 26.03 -22.97 -9.05
C THR A 291 26.98 -23.99 -8.44
N SER A 292 26.62 -24.62 -7.31
CA SER A 292 27.47 -25.62 -6.66
C SER A 292 27.47 -27.00 -7.32
N PHE A 293 26.55 -27.26 -8.26
CA PHE A 293 26.45 -28.54 -8.98
C PHE A 293 26.59 -28.31 -10.48
N LEU A 294 27.45 -29.10 -11.13
CA LEU A 294 27.57 -29.20 -12.57
C LEU A 294 26.49 -30.12 -13.13
N ASP A 295 26.23 -31.25 -12.47
CA ASP A 295 25.21 -32.22 -12.86
C ASP A 295 23.79 -31.70 -12.57
N GLU A 296 22.88 -31.84 -13.54
CA GLU A 296 21.52 -31.29 -13.41
C GLU A 296 20.63 -32.13 -12.48
N GLU A 297 20.86 -33.44 -12.35
CA GLU A 297 20.09 -34.29 -11.44
C GLU A 297 20.41 -33.96 -9.98
N ASN A 298 21.69 -33.89 -9.63
CA ASN A 298 22.12 -33.52 -8.28
C ASN A 298 21.64 -32.13 -7.90
N LYS A 299 21.71 -31.18 -8.84
CA LYS A 299 21.18 -29.83 -8.69
C LYS A 299 19.68 -29.83 -8.39
N LEU A 300 18.88 -30.59 -9.15
CA LEU A 300 17.44 -30.69 -8.94
C LEU A 300 17.11 -31.37 -7.62
N ASN A 301 17.83 -32.43 -7.25
CA ASN A 301 17.64 -33.15 -5.99
C ASN A 301 17.99 -32.27 -4.78
N ALA A 302 19.12 -31.55 -4.81
CA ALA A 302 19.50 -30.60 -3.77
C ALA A 302 18.47 -29.47 -3.62
N LEU A 303 18.01 -28.90 -4.75
CA LEU A 303 16.98 -27.87 -4.74
C LEU A 303 15.64 -28.38 -4.20
N LYS A 304 15.24 -29.62 -4.52
CA LYS A 304 14.02 -30.25 -4.02
C LYS A 304 14.07 -30.46 -2.51
N GLN A 305 15.21 -30.93 -1.99
CA GLN A 305 15.41 -31.10 -0.55
C GLN A 305 15.42 -29.75 0.18
N PHE A 306 16.13 -28.75 -0.37
CA PHE A 306 16.11 -27.39 0.16
C PHE A 306 14.70 -26.81 0.18
N GLN A 307 13.95 -26.97 -0.92
CA GLN A 307 12.58 -26.45 -1.04
C GLN A 307 11.64 -27.08 -0.01
N ARG A 308 11.75 -28.38 0.25
CA ARG A 308 10.98 -29.07 1.30
C ARG A 308 11.36 -28.56 2.70
N ALA A 309 12.65 -28.38 2.97
CA ALA A 309 13.12 -27.88 4.26
C ALA A 309 12.80 -26.40 4.50
N ALA A 310 12.67 -25.60 3.45
CA ALA A 310 12.42 -24.16 3.51
C ALA A 310 10.93 -23.78 3.34
N ILE A 311 9.98 -24.72 3.45
CA ILE A 311 8.54 -24.47 3.26
C ILE A 311 8.03 -23.29 4.10
N VAL A 312 8.39 -23.25 5.38
CA VAL A 312 7.94 -22.18 6.29
C VAL A 312 8.47 -20.81 5.82
N PRO A 313 9.77 -20.60 5.56
CA PRO A 313 10.26 -19.34 4.96
C PRO A 313 9.57 -18.93 3.65
N TYR A 314 9.16 -19.90 2.83
CA TYR A 314 8.41 -19.61 1.59
C TYR A 314 7.00 -19.05 1.87
N LEU A 315 6.33 -19.45 2.95
CA LEU A 315 5.01 -18.92 3.34
C LEU A 315 5.10 -17.45 3.77
N PHE A 316 6.19 -17.06 4.43
CA PHE A 316 6.47 -15.68 4.85
C PHE A 316 7.00 -14.80 3.70
N SER A 317 7.12 -15.33 2.49
CA SER A 317 7.54 -14.57 1.30
C SER A 317 6.70 -14.99 0.07
N PRO A 318 5.46 -14.49 -0.05
CA PRO A 318 4.49 -14.97 -1.04
C PRO A 318 4.98 -14.90 -2.49
N LEU A 319 5.76 -13.86 -2.84
CA LEU A 319 6.34 -13.69 -4.17
C LEU A 319 7.23 -14.88 -4.59
N MET A 320 7.89 -15.53 -3.64
CA MET A 320 8.71 -16.71 -3.92
C MET A 320 7.86 -17.98 -4.18
N LEU A 321 6.58 -18.02 -3.81
CA LEU A 321 5.72 -19.20 -4.00
C LEU A 321 5.53 -19.53 -5.49
N PHE A 322 5.46 -18.53 -6.37
CA PHE A 322 5.44 -18.77 -7.83
C PHE A 322 6.65 -19.58 -8.28
N SER A 323 7.82 -19.25 -7.73
CA SER A 323 9.08 -19.91 -8.04
C SER A 323 9.18 -21.32 -7.44
N PHE A 324 8.46 -21.56 -6.33
CA PHE A 324 8.30 -22.85 -5.65
C PHE A 324 7.48 -23.80 -6.55
N PHE A 325 6.31 -23.36 -7.02
CA PHE A 325 5.47 -24.15 -7.93
C PHE A 325 6.10 -24.35 -9.31
N ALA A 326 6.83 -23.35 -9.82
CA ALA A 326 7.58 -23.50 -11.07
C ALA A 326 8.65 -24.61 -10.97
N LEU A 327 9.29 -24.77 -9.81
CA LEU A 327 10.31 -25.81 -9.62
C LEU A 327 9.69 -27.21 -9.48
N LEU A 328 8.54 -27.33 -8.81
CA LEU A 328 7.77 -28.57 -8.74
C LEU A 328 7.38 -29.07 -10.14
N ARG A 329 6.83 -28.18 -10.98
CA ARG A 329 6.52 -28.49 -12.38
C ARG A 329 7.76 -28.85 -13.18
N LYS A 330 8.87 -28.12 -12.97
CA LYS A 330 10.15 -28.44 -13.62
C LYS A 330 10.59 -29.86 -13.25
N TYR A 331 10.62 -30.19 -11.96
CA TYR A 331 11.03 -31.50 -11.46
C TYR A 331 10.27 -32.63 -12.16
N GLN A 332 8.93 -32.58 -12.15
CA GLN A 332 8.09 -33.58 -12.81
C GLN A 332 8.46 -33.78 -14.29
N ARG A 333 8.65 -32.69 -15.06
CA ARG A 333 9.02 -32.76 -16.48
C ARG A 333 10.42 -33.29 -16.73
N THR A 334 11.39 -33.02 -15.85
CA THR A 334 12.78 -33.49 -16.02
C THR A 334 13.05 -34.89 -15.50
N THR A 335 12.17 -35.51 -14.71
CA THR A 335 12.40 -36.89 -14.23
C THR A 335 12.58 -37.89 -15.36
N VAL A 336 11.81 -37.76 -16.44
CA VAL A 336 11.89 -38.59 -17.65
C VAL A 336 13.26 -38.51 -18.31
N ARG A 337 13.98 -37.40 -18.17
CA ARG A 337 15.33 -37.24 -18.74
C ARG A 337 16.38 -38.13 -18.06
N PHE A 338 16.16 -38.50 -16.81
CA PHE A 338 17.12 -39.30 -16.04
C PHE A 338 16.71 -40.78 -15.96
N ALA A 339 15.71 -41.21 -16.73
CA ALA A 339 15.35 -42.61 -16.84
C ALA A 339 16.43 -43.41 -17.58
N PRO A 340 16.76 -44.63 -17.13
CA PRO A 340 17.72 -45.49 -17.82
C PRO A 340 17.20 -45.93 -19.19
N PRO A 341 18.08 -46.37 -20.12
CA PRO A 341 17.67 -46.86 -21.43
C PRO A 341 16.77 -48.10 -21.40
N ASP A 342 16.88 -48.92 -20.35
CA ASP A 342 16.03 -50.07 -20.08
C ASP A 342 15.88 -50.30 -18.56
N ASP A 343 14.96 -51.19 -18.18
CA ASP A 343 14.63 -51.51 -16.79
C ASP A 343 15.56 -52.58 -16.17
N SER A 344 16.66 -52.96 -16.84
CA SER A 344 17.54 -54.06 -16.38
C SER A 344 18.32 -53.74 -15.10
N GLY A 345 18.38 -52.46 -14.71
CA GLY A 345 19.17 -51.97 -13.57
C GLY A 345 20.68 -52.00 -13.77
N ASN A 346 21.17 -52.42 -14.93
CA ASN A 346 22.60 -52.55 -15.23
C ASN A 346 23.22 -51.28 -15.84
N TRP A 347 22.42 -50.23 -16.09
CA TRP A 347 22.89 -48.98 -16.65
C TRP A 347 23.27 -47.98 -15.56
N GLU A 348 24.45 -47.39 -15.70
CA GLU A 348 24.96 -46.37 -14.79
C GLU A 348 25.17 -45.04 -15.51
N ARG A 349 24.44 -44.01 -15.05
CA ARG A 349 24.55 -42.65 -15.59
C ARG A 349 25.88 -42.02 -15.20
N GLN A 350 26.57 -41.43 -16.17
CA GLN A 350 27.82 -40.72 -15.93
C GLN A 350 27.54 -39.34 -15.31
N ASN A 351 27.76 -39.23 -14.01
CA ASN A 351 27.52 -38.02 -13.24
C ASN A 351 28.61 -36.96 -13.51
N ARG A 352 28.18 -35.77 -13.95
CA ARG A 352 29.10 -34.67 -14.32
C ARG A 352 29.81 -34.00 -13.15
N ASP A 353 29.39 -34.26 -11.91
CA ASP A 353 30.06 -33.77 -10.70
C ASP A 353 31.24 -34.66 -10.30
N THR A 354 31.16 -35.97 -10.54
CA THR A 354 32.15 -36.97 -10.10
C THR A 354 33.14 -37.34 -11.19
N VAL A 355 32.68 -37.42 -12.44
CA VAL A 355 33.49 -37.82 -13.60
C VAL A 355 34.17 -36.59 -14.21
N ASP A 356 35.44 -36.73 -14.61
CA ASP A 356 36.17 -35.63 -15.24
C ASP A 356 35.55 -35.23 -16.60
N SER A 357 35.60 -33.93 -16.87
CA SER A 357 35.06 -33.32 -18.07
C SER A 357 35.71 -33.85 -19.36
N LYS A 358 36.98 -34.27 -19.30
CA LYS A 358 37.68 -34.85 -20.46
C LYS A 358 37.09 -36.21 -20.83
N THR A 359 36.82 -37.05 -19.83
CA THR A 359 36.21 -38.37 -20.01
C THR A 359 34.81 -38.25 -20.61
N ILE A 360 33.99 -37.33 -20.09
CA ILE A 360 32.63 -37.08 -20.61
C ILE A 360 32.67 -36.63 -22.07
N LYS A 361 33.59 -35.72 -22.43
CA LYS A 361 33.73 -35.26 -23.82
C LYS A 361 34.20 -36.36 -24.77
N GLY A 362 34.90 -37.37 -24.27
CA GLY A 362 35.36 -38.52 -25.07
C GLY A 362 34.21 -39.38 -25.62
N TYR A 363 33.06 -39.40 -24.94
CA TYR A 363 31.88 -40.17 -25.38
C TYR A 363 31.02 -39.43 -26.42
N LEU A 364 31.26 -38.13 -26.65
CA LEU A 364 30.42 -37.29 -27.49
C LEU A 364 31.09 -37.03 -28.85
N LYS A 365 30.30 -37.09 -29.93
CA LYS A 365 30.75 -36.69 -31.27
C LYS A 365 30.98 -35.18 -31.33
N ALA A 366 31.84 -34.72 -32.26
CA ALA A 366 32.12 -33.29 -32.45
C ALA A 366 30.85 -32.43 -32.67
N GLY A 367 29.86 -32.97 -33.40
CA GLY A 367 28.55 -32.33 -33.58
C GLY A 367 27.76 -32.18 -32.29
N GLN A 368 27.73 -33.23 -31.45
CA GLN A 368 27.05 -33.24 -30.16
C GLN A 368 27.72 -32.28 -29.17
N LEU A 369 29.05 -32.23 -29.14
CA LEU A 369 29.81 -31.25 -28.36
C LEU A 369 29.44 -29.81 -28.78
N LYS A 370 29.23 -29.59 -30.08
CA LYS A 370 28.80 -28.27 -30.57
C LYS A 370 27.37 -27.95 -30.16
N GLU A 371 26.45 -28.92 -30.23
CA GLU A 371 25.07 -28.77 -29.74
C GLU A 371 25.02 -28.43 -28.24
N GLU A 372 25.82 -29.10 -27.41
CA GLU A 372 25.93 -28.76 -25.97
C GLU A 372 26.48 -27.34 -25.77
N SER A 373 27.50 -26.95 -26.55
CA SER A 373 28.09 -25.61 -26.45
C SER A 373 27.12 -24.49 -26.80
N LEU A 374 26.16 -24.76 -27.68
CA LEU A 374 25.10 -23.82 -28.09
C LEU A 374 23.82 -23.96 -27.24
N GLY A 375 23.79 -24.91 -26.30
CA GLY A 375 22.63 -25.22 -25.48
C GLY A 375 21.41 -25.67 -26.28
N THR A 376 21.61 -26.27 -27.46
CA THR A 376 20.54 -26.71 -28.37
C THR A 376 20.05 -28.11 -28.02
N LYS A 377 20.99 -28.99 -27.65
CA LYS A 377 20.74 -30.29 -27.04
C LYS A 377 21.66 -30.50 -25.86
N VAL A 378 21.24 -31.35 -24.93
CA VAL A 378 22.06 -31.81 -23.82
C VAL A 378 22.03 -33.33 -23.80
N TYR A 379 23.18 -33.95 -23.59
CA TYR A 379 23.30 -35.41 -23.65
C TYR A 379 23.54 -36.01 -22.27
N GLU A 380 22.86 -37.13 -22.00
CA GLU A 380 23.18 -38.01 -20.87
C GLU A 380 23.88 -39.26 -21.41
N ILE A 381 24.91 -39.69 -20.69
CA ILE A 381 25.72 -40.86 -21.06
C ILE A 381 25.45 -41.94 -20.02
N TRP A 382 25.09 -43.12 -20.51
CA TRP A 382 24.85 -44.31 -19.70
C TRP A 382 25.85 -45.38 -20.08
N ILE A 383 26.45 -46.04 -19.09
CA ILE A 383 27.39 -47.15 -19.31
C ILE A 383 26.81 -48.40 -18.67
N HIS A 384 26.72 -49.48 -19.45
CA HIS A 384 26.27 -50.76 -18.95
C HIS A 384 27.37 -51.40 -18.10
N ARG A 385 27.05 -51.80 -16.87
CA ARG A 385 28.03 -52.26 -15.86
C ARG A 385 28.81 -53.49 -16.30
N LEU A 386 28.14 -54.44 -16.94
CA LEU A 386 28.67 -55.75 -17.35
C LEU A 386 29.38 -55.69 -18.71
N THR A 387 28.73 -55.14 -19.73
CA THR A 387 29.23 -55.15 -21.12
C THR A 387 30.12 -53.96 -21.45
N LYS A 388 30.15 -52.93 -20.59
CA LYS A 388 30.81 -51.63 -20.82
C LYS A 388 30.33 -50.88 -22.07
N GLU A 389 29.19 -51.28 -22.65
CA GLU A 389 28.54 -50.55 -23.74
C GLU A 389 28.11 -49.16 -23.25
N SER A 390 28.32 -48.14 -24.08
CA SER A 390 27.89 -46.77 -23.78
C SER A 390 26.72 -46.36 -24.66
N ARG A 391 25.68 -45.78 -24.05
CA ARG A 391 24.53 -45.19 -24.74
C ARG A 391 24.45 -43.71 -24.45
N VAL A 392 24.26 -42.92 -25.51
CA VAL A 392 24.16 -41.46 -25.45
C VAL A 392 22.75 -41.06 -25.83
N LEU A 393 22.01 -40.49 -24.89
CA LEU A 393 20.64 -40.03 -25.07
C LEU A 393 20.62 -38.50 -25.07
N GLY A 394 19.89 -37.88 -26.01
CA GLY A 394 19.87 -36.42 -26.19
C GLY A 394 18.50 -35.82 -25.89
N TRP A 395 18.49 -34.71 -25.16
CA TRP A 395 17.29 -33.92 -24.86
C TRP A 395 17.40 -32.51 -25.43
N ASP A 396 16.29 -31.96 -25.89
CA ASP A 396 16.24 -30.59 -26.39
C ASP A 396 16.55 -29.57 -25.29
N GLY A 397 17.42 -28.64 -25.63
CA GLY A 397 17.78 -27.49 -24.82
C GLY A 397 16.83 -26.31 -25.02
N LYS A 398 17.26 -25.13 -24.58
CA LYS A 398 16.43 -23.91 -24.63
C LYS A 398 16.62 -23.08 -25.90
N SER A 399 17.70 -23.29 -26.66
CA SER A 399 18.01 -22.42 -27.78
C SER A 399 17.23 -22.77 -29.05
N THR A 400 17.03 -21.77 -29.90
CA THR A 400 16.12 -21.79 -31.06
C THR A 400 16.75 -22.31 -32.36
N HIS A 401 17.93 -22.95 -32.28
CA HIS A 401 18.58 -23.47 -33.48
C HIS A 401 17.79 -24.64 -34.07
N SER A 402 17.86 -24.78 -35.39
CA SER A 402 17.23 -25.87 -36.14
C SER A 402 18.25 -26.94 -36.54
N VAL A 403 17.75 -28.05 -37.06
CA VAL A 403 18.57 -29.16 -37.57
C VAL A 403 19.21 -28.75 -38.89
N CYS A 404 20.52 -28.89 -39.00
CA CYS A 404 21.24 -28.56 -40.22
C CYS A 404 20.99 -29.64 -41.29
N PRO A 405 20.62 -29.27 -42.53
CA PRO A 405 20.40 -30.24 -43.61
C PRO A 405 21.68 -30.97 -44.03
N ALA A 406 22.85 -30.34 -43.88
CA ALA A 406 24.12 -30.93 -44.31
C ALA A 406 24.73 -31.92 -43.30
N CYS A 407 24.60 -31.65 -41.99
CA CYS A 407 25.26 -32.47 -40.95
C CYS A 407 24.31 -33.14 -39.95
N GLY A 408 23.00 -32.90 -40.02
CA GLY A 408 21.99 -33.51 -39.15
C GLY A 408 22.01 -33.07 -37.68
N PHE A 409 22.95 -32.22 -37.28
CA PHE A 409 23.04 -31.66 -35.92
C PHE A 409 22.22 -30.37 -35.80
N LYS A 410 21.59 -30.15 -34.64
CA LYS A 410 20.80 -28.96 -34.27
C LYS A 410 21.71 -27.78 -33.95
N THR A 411 22.44 -27.32 -34.94
CA THR A 411 23.43 -26.22 -34.84
C THR A 411 23.21 -25.15 -35.91
N TYR A 412 22.03 -25.16 -36.54
CA TYR A 412 21.69 -24.28 -37.65
C TYR A 412 20.96 -23.03 -37.15
N THR A 413 21.61 -21.89 -37.31
CA THR A 413 21.03 -20.57 -37.00
C THR A 413 20.24 -20.11 -38.22
N LEU A 414 18.92 -20.02 -38.06
CA LEU A 414 18.03 -19.52 -39.10
C LEU A 414 18.08 -17.99 -39.15
N ARG A 415 18.09 -17.44 -40.38
CA ARG A 415 18.03 -16.01 -40.66
C ARG A 415 19.07 -15.17 -39.89
N ALA A 416 20.31 -15.65 -39.84
CA ALA A 416 21.41 -14.81 -39.39
C ALA A 416 21.57 -13.62 -40.34
N THR A 417 21.87 -12.44 -39.81
CA THR A 417 21.94 -11.22 -40.62
C THR A 417 23.33 -10.60 -40.57
N LYS A 418 23.86 -10.20 -41.73
CA LYS A 418 25.07 -9.38 -41.85
C LYS A 418 24.70 -8.04 -42.45
N THR A 419 24.91 -6.96 -41.71
CA THR A 419 24.65 -5.61 -42.17
C THR A 419 25.61 -5.27 -43.31
N LEU A 420 25.08 -5.01 -44.50
CA LEU A 420 25.87 -4.53 -45.65
C LEU A 420 25.93 -3.01 -45.63
N LYS A 421 24.78 -2.36 -45.41
CA LYS A 421 24.64 -0.91 -45.28
C LYS A 421 23.80 -0.59 -44.06
N ALA A 422 24.34 0.18 -43.12
CA ALA A 422 23.60 0.59 -41.94
C ALA A 422 22.49 1.60 -42.29
N ALA A 423 21.31 1.46 -41.68
CA ALA A 423 20.23 2.44 -41.83
C ALA A 423 20.56 3.74 -41.08
N THR A 424 20.29 4.88 -41.71
CA THR A 424 20.38 6.21 -41.10
C THR A 424 18.97 6.81 -40.93
N TYR A 425 18.88 8.01 -40.37
CA TYR A 425 17.60 8.73 -40.27
C TYR A 425 17.07 9.17 -41.65
N SER A 426 17.94 9.30 -42.64
CA SER A 426 17.61 9.77 -43.99
C SER A 426 17.57 8.67 -45.04
N ARG A 427 18.17 7.51 -44.80
CA ARG A 427 18.32 6.43 -45.79
C ARG A 427 18.07 5.07 -45.16
N SER A 428 17.38 4.19 -45.91
CA SER A 428 17.27 2.78 -45.56
C SER A 428 18.63 2.08 -45.64
N GLY A 429 18.80 1.07 -44.80
CA GLY A 429 19.96 0.18 -44.82
C GLY A 429 19.66 -1.09 -45.61
N SER A 430 20.66 -1.95 -45.76
CA SER A 430 20.50 -3.30 -46.30
C SER A 430 21.25 -4.30 -45.43
N ARG A 431 20.64 -5.47 -45.22
CA ARG A 431 21.27 -6.62 -44.56
C ARG A 431 21.17 -7.84 -45.46
N GLN A 432 22.25 -8.60 -45.54
CA GLN A 432 22.21 -9.95 -46.10
C GLN A 432 21.67 -10.88 -45.03
N VAL A 433 20.72 -11.72 -45.39
CA VAL A 433 20.14 -12.73 -44.51
C VAL A 433 20.57 -14.09 -45.02
N PHE A 434 21.17 -14.89 -44.15
CA PHE A 434 21.68 -16.21 -44.49
C PHE A 434 21.43 -17.16 -43.33
N ASN A 435 21.26 -18.44 -43.63
CA ASN A 435 21.31 -19.48 -42.63
C ASN A 435 22.75 -19.98 -42.51
N THR A 436 23.19 -20.31 -41.30
CA THR A 436 24.54 -20.81 -41.08
C THR A 436 24.60 -21.90 -40.02
N CYS A 437 25.40 -22.92 -40.28
CA CYS A 437 25.67 -23.99 -39.34
C CYS A 437 26.95 -23.71 -38.55
N ALA A 438 26.84 -23.69 -37.23
CA ALA A 438 27.99 -23.46 -36.35
C ALA A 438 28.95 -24.67 -36.26
N HIS A 439 28.52 -25.87 -36.69
CA HIS A 439 29.34 -27.08 -36.70
C HIS A 439 30.05 -27.29 -38.05
N CYS A 440 29.29 -27.55 -39.14
CA CYS A 440 29.87 -27.86 -40.45
C CYS A 440 30.16 -26.64 -41.32
N LYS A 441 29.92 -25.42 -40.81
CA LYS A 441 30.11 -24.15 -41.55
C LYS A 441 29.27 -24.01 -42.83
N HIS A 442 28.33 -24.92 -43.08
CA HIS A 442 27.39 -24.81 -44.20
C HIS A 442 26.60 -23.52 -44.09
N THR A 443 26.50 -22.79 -45.20
CA THR A 443 25.79 -21.52 -45.30
C THR A 443 24.84 -21.55 -46.48
N GLU A 444 23.66 -20.97 -46.30
CA GLU A 444 22.63 -20.83 -47.33
C GLU A 444 22.21 -19.36 -47.35
N ASP A 445 22.37 -18.69 -48.49
CA ASP A 445 21.99 -17.28 -48.62
C ASP A 445 20.49 -17.17 -48.92
N LEU A 446 19.77 -16.41 -48.09
CA LEU A 446 18.34 -16.12 -48.25
C LEU A 446 18.10 -14.78 -48.97
N GLY A 447 19.17 -14.08 -49.36
CA GLY A 447 19.12 -12.83 -50.09
C GLY A 447 19.27 -11.60 -49.21
N THR A 448 19.05 -10.42 -49.81
CA THR A 448 19.21 -9.14 -49.15
C THR A 448 17.85 -8.57 -48.74
N GLU A 449 17.72 -8.20 -47.47
CA GLU A 449 16.56 -7.49 -46.93
C GLU A 449 16.86 -6.02 -46.68
N VAL A 450 15.85 -5.18 -46.83
CA VAL A 450 15.95 -3.74 -46.55
C VAL A 450 15.74 -3.50 -45.06
N ILE A 451 16.68 -2.78 -44.43
CA ILE A 451 16.51 -2.29 -43.06
C ILE A 451 15.77 -0.94 -43.14
N PRO A 452 14.62 -0.78 -42.46
CA PRO A 452 13.90 0.49 -42.47
C PRO A 452 14.75 1.64 -41.89
N LYS A 453 14.52 2.85 -42.39
CA LYS A 453 15.19 4.07 -41.90
C LYS A 453 14.95 4.24 -40.40
N LYS A 454 15.95 4.76 -39.68
CA LYS A 454 15.78 5.08 -38.25
C LYS A 454 14.72 6.17 -38.11
N VAL A 455 13.71 5.94 -37.29
CA VAL A 455 12.76 6.97 -36.89
C VAL A 455 13.30 7.70 -35.68
N ARG A 456 13.26 9.04 -35.68
CA ARG A 456 13.43 9.81 -34.46
C ARG A 456 12.17 9.55 -33.65
N SER A 457 12.30 8.85 -32.53
CA SER A 457 11.27 8.88 -31.51
C SER A 457 11.09 10.35 -31.12
N SER A 458 10.01 10.98 -31.58
CA SER A 458 9.48 12.14 -30.89
C SER A 458 9.06 11.63 -29.52
N SER A 459 9.96 11.75 -28.54
CA SER A 459 9.51 11.93 -27.19
C SER A 459 8.61 13.15 -27.23
N SER A 460 7.30 12.94 -27.35
CA SER A 460 6.35 13.79 -26.66
C SER A 460 6.71 13.68 -25.18
N SER A 461 7.74 14.42 -24.78
CA SER A 461 7.80 15.03 -23.48
C SER A 461 6.48 15.77 -23.36
N GLY A 462 5.50 15.13 -22.72
CA GLY A 462 4.32 15.79 -22.19
C GLY A 462 4.81 16.75 -21.12
N GLY A 463 5.39 17.86 -21.56
CA GLY A 463 5.48 19.08 -20.78
C GLY A 463 4.07 19.62 -20.72
N SER A 464 3.29 19.13 -19.76
CA SER A 464 2.09 19.82 -19.33
C SER A 464 2.54 21.10 -18.63
N SER A 465 2.66 22.17 -19.42
CA SER A 465 2.47 23.52 -18.92
C SER A 465 1.05 23.60 -18.35
N PHE A 466 0.91 23.39 -17.03
CA PHE A 466 -0.25 23.90 -16.33
C PHE A 466 0.10 25.30 -15.85
N GLY A 467 -0.50 26.27 -16.54
CA GLY A 467 -0.60 27.64 -16.09
C GLY A 467 -1.30 27.71 -14.74
N GLY A 468 -1.05 28.82 -14.06
CA GLY A 468 -1.44 29.08 -12.69
C GLY A 468 -2.91 28.80 -12.40
N GLY A 469 -3.11 28.17 -11.25
CA GLY A 469 -4.33 28.20 -10.48
C GLY A 469 -3.88 28.17 -9.03
N GLY A 470 -3.70 29.34 -8.42
CA GLY A 470 -3.58 29.44 -6.97
C GLY A 470 -4.90 29.00 -6.37
N SER A 471 -4.98 27.73 -5.96
CA SER A 471 -6.04 27.25 -5.09
C SER A 471 -5.49 27.29 -3.67
N SER A 472 -5.89 28.33 -2.94
CA SER A 472 -5.92 28.33 -1.49
C SER A 472 -6.58 27.04 -1.02
N SER A 473 -5.78 26.09 -0.55
CA SER A 473 -6.27 24.94 0.18
C SER A 473 -6.83 25.44 1.51
N GLY A 474 -8.10 25.80 1.52
CA GLY A 474 -8.90 25.82 2.73
C GLY A 474 -8.91 24.39 3.26
N GLY A 475 -8.05 24.11 4.24
CA GLY A 475 -8.05 22.85 4.95
C GLY A 475 -9.36 22.74 5.72
N GLY A 476 -10.34 22.05 5.15
CA GLY A 476 -11.53 21.63 5.88
C GLY A 476 -11.08 20.75 7.05
N GLY A 477 -11.40 21.19 8.25
CA GLY A 477 -11.26 20.38 9.45
C GLY A 477 -12.38 19.37 9.59
N SER A 478 -12.23 18.48 10.57
CA SER A 478 -13.28 17.59 11.06
C SER A 478 -13.20 17.55 12.57
N PHE A 479 -14.33 17.40 13.25
CA PHE A 479 -14.34 17.15 14.69
C PHE A 479 -13.67 15.80 15.00
N GLY A 480 -13.27 15.64 16.27
CA GLY A 480 -12.42 14.55 16.72
C GLY A 480 -13.08 13.16 16.82
N GLY A 481 -14.36 13.02 16.48
CA GLY A 481 -15.09 11.75 16.46
C GLY A 481 -15.75 11.32 17.78
N GLY A 482 -16.19 12.25 18.62
CA GLY A 482 -16.90 11.96 19.89
C GLY A 482 -18.34 11.45 19.68
N SER A 483 -18.89 10.82 20.71
CA SER A 483 -20.27 10.29 20.73
C SER A 483 -21.00 10.60 22.03
N SER A 484 -22.33 10.75 21.97
CA SER A 484 -23.21 11.00 23.12
C SER A 484 -24.37 10.00 23.17
N GLY A 485 -24.75 9.57 24.37
CA GLY A 485 -25.89 8.70 24.66
C GLY A 485 -27.22 9.42 24.84
N GLY A 486 -27.22 10.76 24.76
CA GLY A 486 -28.43 11.55 24.92
C GLY A 486 -28.58 12.29 26.26
N GLY A 487 -27.50 12.43 27.04
CA GLY A 487 -27.46 13.47 28.09
C GLY A 487 -27.58 14.85 27.44
N GLY A 488 -28.61 15.61 27.81
CA GLY A 488 -28.83 16.91 27.21
C GLY A 488 -29.87 17.75 27.93
N ALA A 489 -29.60 19.03 28.04
CA ALA A 489 -30.47 20.00 28.69
C ALA A 489 -31.06 20.96 27.66
N GLY A 490 -32.39 21.10 27.63
CA GLY A 490 -33.05 22.05 26.73
C GLY A 490 -34.05 22.92 27.46
N GLY A 491 -34.51 23.96 26.77
CA GLY A 491 -35.49 24.91 27.29
C GLY A 491 -36.15 25.71 26.16
N ARG A 492 -37.17 26.48 26.53
CA ARG A 492 -37.94 27.35 25.64
C ARG A 492 -38.01 28.77 26.19
N TRP A 493 -38.12 29.80 25.35
CA TRP A 493 -38.15 31.19 25.81
C TRP A 493 -39.36 32.02 25.42
#